data_AF-A0A0C1R9C3-F1
#
_entry.id   AF-A0A0C1R9C3-F1
#
_cell.length_a   1.000
_cell.length_b   1.000
_cell.length_c   1.000
_cell.angle_alpha   90.00
_cell.angle_beta   90.00
_cell.angle_gamma   90.00
#
_symmetry.space_group_name_H-M   'P 1'
#
loop_
_entity.id
_entity.type
_entity.pdbx_description
1 polymer ?
#
loop_
_entity_poly.entity_id
_entity_poly.type
_entity_poly.pdbx_seq_one_letter_code
_entity_poly.pdbx_strand_id
1 'polypeptide(L)'
;MERVKDVIITCNEYIDKLKKDGILKLINSIQGGNEEEALTLIPLIADGLQWIIEVVEKTKDIQIEKINTDKLLENLGEINTALENEDYILMSDIFEFEILEELNSIQRLLVKNIDYI
;
A
#
# COMPACT_ATOMS: atom_id res chain seq x y z
N MET A 1 21.73 3.14 -12.92
CA MET A 1 21.09 1.81 -12.91
C MET A 1 21.18 1.15 -11.54
N GLU A 2 22.34 1.05 -10.91
CA GLU A 2 22.50 0.45 -9.56
C GLU A 2 21.59 1.11 -8.50
N ARG A 3 21.60 2.44 -8.39
CA ARG A 3 20.72 3.18 -7.45
C ARG A 3 19.21 2.99 -7.68
N VAL A 4 18.80 2.69 -8.92
CA VAL A 4 17.37 2.44 -9.22
C VAL A 4 16.98 1.07 -8.69
N LYS A 5 17.81 0.06 -8.93
CA LYS A 5 17.58 -1.30 -8.41
C LYS A 5 17.48 -1.28 -6.90
N ASP A 6 18.37 -0.56 -6.22
CA ASP A 6 18.33 -0.41 -4.75
C ASP A 6 17.01 0.20 -4.26
N VAL A 7 16.50 1.23 -4.95
CA VAL A 7 15.20 1.85 -4.63
C VAL A 7 14.05 0.87 -4.83
N ILE A 8 14.03 0.10 -5.93
CA ILE A 8 12.98 -0.89 -6.19
C ILE A 8 13.03 -2.01 -5.16
N ILE A 9 14.22 -2.51 -4.80
CA ILE A 9 14.40 -3.53 -3.75
C ILE A 9 13.90 -3.00 -2.41
N THR A 10 14.32 -1.78 -2.03
CA THR A 10 13.87 -1.13 -0.78
C THR A 10 12.35 -0.97 -0.77
N CYS A 11 11.75 -0.60 -1.90
CA CYS A 11 10.30 -0.47 -2.03
C CYS A 11 9.59 -1.81 -1.85
N ASN A 12 10.12 -2.87 -2.45
CA ASN A 12 9.56 -4.20 -2.33
C ASN A 12 9.59 -4.71 -0.88
N GLU A 13 10.72 -4.56 -0.20
CA GLU A 13 10.88 -4.91 1.22
C GLU A 13 9.98 -4.06 2.14
N TYR A 14 9.82 -2.78 1.81
CA TYR A 14 8.96 -1.89 2.56
C TYR A 14 7.49 -2.26 2.41
N ILE A 15 7.02 -2.64 1.21
CA ILE A 15 5.66 -3.13 1.01
C ILE A 15 5.40 -4.36 1.88
N ASP A 16 6.34 -5.30 1.98
CA ASP A 16 6.18 -6.46 2.85
C ASP A 16 6.03 -6.09 4.34
N LYS A 17 6.78 -5.10 4.81
CA LYS A 17 6.64 -4.56 6.18
C LYS A 17 5.31 -3.84 6.36
N LEU A 18 4.91 -2.99 5.41
CA LEU A 18 3.64 -2.27 5.47
C LEU A 18 2.45 -3.23 5.55
N LYS A 19 2.46 -4.30 4.75
CA LYS A 19 1.42 -5.34 4.80
C LYS A 19 1.37 -6.02 6.16
N LYS A 20 2.52 -6.49 6.67
CA LYS A 20 2.59 -7.30 7.90
C LYS A 20 2.37 -6.48 9.17
N ASP A 21 3.05 -5.35 9.28
CA ASP A 21 3.16 -4.60 10.54
C ASP A 21 2.17 -3.41 10.59
N GLY A 22 1.71 -2.95 9.43
CA GLY A 22 0.71 -1.87 9.31
C GLY A 22 -0.70 -2.42 9.05
N ILE A 23 -0.94 -2.91 7.83
CA ILE A 23 -2.28 -3.23 7.33
C ILE A 23 -2.90 -4.41 8.09
N LEU A 24 -2.19 -5.54 8.21
CA LEU A 24 -2.72 -6.68 8.98
C LEU A 24 -2.94 -6.34 10.45
N LYS A 25 -2.11 -5.45 11.02
CA LYS A 25 -2.32 -4.99 12.39
C LYS A 25 -3.61 -4.17 12.51
N LEU A 26 -3.85 -3.25 11.58
CA LEU A 26 -5.09 -2.46 11.52
C LEU A 26 -6.32 -3.37 11.39
N ILE A 27 -6.30 -4.33 10.46
CA ILE A 27 -7.40 -5.28 10.25
C ILE A 27 -7.69 -6.07 11.54
N ASN A 28 -6.65 -6.63 12.16
CA ASN A 28 -6.79 -7.40 13.39
C ASN A 28 -7.32 -6.55 14.56
N SER A 29 -6.90 -5.29 14.68
CA SER A 29 -7.41 -4.38 15.70
C SER A 29 -8.90 -4.11 15.51
N ILE A 30 -9.37 -3.87 14.28
CA ILE A 30 -10.81 -3.68 13.99
C ILE A 30 -11.60 -4.95 14.28
N GLN A 31 -11.16 -6.11 13.76
CA GLN A 31 -11.82 -7.39 13.99
C GLN A 31 -11.86 -7.79 15.47
N GLY A 32 -10.90 -7.30 16.26
CA GLY A 32 -10.83 -7.47 17.71
C GLY A 32 -11.65 -6.46 18.52
N GLY A 33 -12.34 -5.50 17.88
CA GLY A 33 -13.09 -4.42 18.55
C GLY A 33 -12.18 -3.40 19.26
N ASN A 34 -10.98 -3.17 18.71
CA ASN A 34 -10.00 -2.19 19.20
C ASN A 34 -9.77 -1.11 18.13
N GLU A 35 -10.83 -0.39 17.78
CA GLU A 35 -10.82 0.62 16.74
C GLU A 35 -9.91 1.81 17.09
N GLU A 36 -9.78 2.16 18.37
CA GLU A 36 -8.85 3.21 18.81
C GLU A 36 -7.40 2.88 18.39
N GLU A 37 -6.96 1.63 18.58
CA GLU A 37 -5.64 1.20 18.12
C GLU A 37 -5.54 1.27 16.59
N ALA A 38 -6.57 0.81 15.88
CA ALA A 38 -6.60 0.85 14.42
C ALA A 38 -6.45 2.28 13.88
N LEU A 39 -7.14 3.25 14.49
CA LEU A 39 -7.08 4.67 14.13
C LEU A 39 -5.68 5.25 14.30
N THR A 40 -4.91 4.81 15.30
CA THR A 40 -3.52 5.26 15.47
C THR A 40 -2.59 4.80 14.35
N LEU A 41 -2.95 3.74 13.63
CA LEU A 41 -2.14 3.18 12.54
C LEU A 41 -2.38 3.89 11.21
N ILE A 42 -3.54 4.53 11.02
CA ILE A 42 -3.95 5.14 9.74
C ILE A 42 -2.92 6.15 9.21
N PRO A 43 -2.40 7.12 9.98
CA PRO A 43 -1.42 8.08 9.47
C PRO A 43 -0.13 7.40 9.00
N LEU A 44 0.33 6.38 9.74
CA LEU A 44 1.54 5.62 9.41
C LEU A 44 1.38 4.80 8.13
N ILE A 45 0.21 4.21 7.94
CA ILE A 45 -0.13 3.46 6.72
C ILE A 45 -0.24 4.42 5.53
N ALA A 46 -0.88 5.58 5.71
CA ALA A 46 -1.01 6.60 4.67
C ALA A 46 0.36 7.11 4.19
N ASP A 47 1.28 7.40 5.11
CA ASP A 47 2.66 7.78 4.79
C ASP A 47 3.38 6.68 3.98
N GLY A 48 3.18 5.42 4.36
CA GLY A 48 3.78 4.29 3.65
C GLY A 48 3.24 4.12 2.23
N LEU A 49 1.92 4.22 2.05
CA LEU A 49 1.29 4.16 0.73
C LEU A 49 1.71 5.33 -0.15
N GLN A 50 1.77 6.54 0.41
CA GLN A 50 2.25 7.73 -0.29
C GLN A 50 3.69 7.52 -0.79
N TRP A 51 4.57 7.00 0.06
CA TRP A 51 5.96 6.74 -0.33
C TRP A 51 6.05 5.69 -1.46
N ILE A 52 5.24 4.64 -1.42
CA ILE A 52 5.17 3.63 -2.50
C ILE A 52 4.74 4.27 -3.82
N ILE A 53 3.68 5.09 -3.80
CA ILE A 53 3.18 5.81 -4.98
C ILE A 53 4.28 6.72 -5.55
N GLU A 54 5.02 7.43 -4.69
CA GLU A 54 6.12 8.26 -5.13
C GLU A 54 7.25 7.47 -5.79
N VAL A 55 7.61 6.30 -5.26
CA VAL A 55 8.62 5.43 -5.88
C VAL A 55 8.14 4.97 -7.24
N VAL A 56 6.87 4.55 -7.36
CA VAL A 56 6.27 4.17 -8.63
C VAL A 56 6.35 5.30 -9.65
N GLU A 57 5.94 6.52 -9.30
CA GLU A 57 5.95 7.64 -10.24
C GLU A 57 7.38 8.09 -10.60
N LYS A 58 8.29 8.15 -9.61
CA LYS A 58 9.70 8.53 -9.84
C LYS A 58 10.48 7.51 -10.68
N THR A 59 10.02 6.26 -10.73
CA THR A 59 10.61 5.20 -11.56
C THR A 59 9.86 4.98 -12.88
N LYS A 60 8.81 5.76 -13.16
CA LYS A 60 7.96 5.56 -14.34
C LYS A 60 8.72 5.52 -15.64
N ASP A 61 9.69 6.40 -15.88
CA ASP A 61 10.41 6.48 -17.16
C ASP A 61 11.24 5.23 -17.52
N ILE A 62 11.63 4.47 -16.50
CA ILE A 62 12.49 3.29 -16.62
C ILE A 62 11.75 1.97 -16.39
N GLN A 63 10.46 2.05 -16.02
CA GLN A 63 9.57 0.90 -15.97
C GLN A 63 9.29 0.38 -17.39
N ILE A 64 9.44 -0.93 -17.56
CA ILE A 64 9.13 -1.70 -18.77
C ILE A 64 7.62 -1.91 -18.86
N GLU A 65 7.04 -2.37 -17.76
CA GLU A 65 5.59 -2.45 -17.58
C GLU A 65 5.19 -1.32 -16.62
N LYS A 66 4.38 -0.38 -17.10
CA LYS A 66 3.95 0.77 -16.30
C LYS A 66 3.06 0.29 -15.16
N ILE A 67 3.42 0.68 -13.96
CA ILE A 67 2.62 0.43 -12.77
C ILE A 67 1.56 1.53 -12.69
N ASN A 68 0.29 1.15 -12.68
CA ASN A 68 -0.81 2.09 -12.45
C ASN A 68 -1.20 2.09 -10.96
N THR A 69 -1.28 3.27 -10.35
CA THR A 69 -1.71 3.47 -8.95
C THR A 69 -3.10 4.08 -8.82
N ASP A 70 -3.83 4.29 -9.92
CA ASP A 70 -5.16 4.92 -9.92
C ASP A 70 -6.15 4.15 -9.04
N LYS A 71 -6.15 2.81 -9.11
CA LYS A 71 -7.06 1.98 -8.31
C LYS A 71 -6.73 2.06 -6.81
N LEU A 72 -5.44 2.08 -6.46
CA LEU A 72 -5.00 2.31 -5.08
C LEU A 72 -5.48 3.67 -4.56
N LEU A 73 -5.40 4.73 -5.37
CA LEU A 73 -5.88 6.08 -5.02
C LEU A 73 -7.41 6.13 -4.87
N GLU A 74 -8.16 5.44 -5.73
CA GLU A 74 -9.61 5.29 -5.62
C GLU A 74 -10.00 4.64 -4.29
N ASN A 75 -9.35 3.51 -3.96
CA ASN A 75 -9.60 2.79 -2.71
C ASN A 75 -9.27 3.62 -1.46
N LEU A 76 -8.28 4.54 -1.53
CA LEU A 76 -8.01 5.49 -0.46
C LEU A 76 -9.15 6.52 -0.28
N GLY A 77 -9.82 6.91 -1.36
CA GLY A 77 -11.03 7.73 -1.29
C GLY A 77 -12.19 7.01 -0.62
N GLU A 78 -12.35 5.72 -0.91
CA GLU A 78 -13.36 4.86 -0.25
C GLU A 78 -13.04 4.67 1.23
N ILE A 79 -11.77 4.48 1.61
CA ILE A 79 -11.34 4.43 3.02
C ILE A 79 -11.67 5.73 3.75
N ASN A 80 -11.40 6.90 3.15
CA ASN A 80 -11.79 8.18 3.75
C ASN A 80 -13.30 8.27 3.96
N THR A 81 -14.09 7.81 2.99
CA THR A 81 -15.55 7.80 3.10
C THR A 81 -16.02 6.86 4.22
N ALA A 82 -15.42 5.69 4.37
CA ALA A 82 -15.71 4.77 5.46
C ALA A 82 -15.34 5.38 6.82
N LEU A 83 -14.19 6.03 6.91
CA LEU A 83 -13.71 6.70 8.12
C LEU A 83 -14.63 7.87 8.54
N GLU A 84 -15.07 8.70 7.61
CA GLU A 84 -16.02 9.81 7.87
C GLU A 84 -17.37 9.31 8.41
N ASN A 85 -17.78 8.10 8.02
CA ASN A 85 -19.01 7.47 8.47
C ASN A 85 -18.82 6.56 9.69
N GLU A 86 -17.62 6.49 10.27
CA GLU A 86 -17.25 5.57 11.35
C GLU A 86 -17.53 4.08 11.00
N ASP A 87 -17.53 3.73 9.71
CA ASP A 87 -17.74 2.36 9.22
C ASP A 87 -16.40 1.61 9.18
N TYR A 88 -15.94 1.22 10.36
CA TYR A 88 -14.65 0.55 10.52
C TYR A 88 -14.62 -0.85 9.89
N ILE A 89 -15.77 -1.52 9.79
CA ILE A 89 -15.86 -2.83 9.14
C ILE A 89 -15.59 -2.69 7.64
N LEU A 90 -16.27 -1.74 6.98
CA LEU A 90 -16.01 -1.45 5.57
C LEU A 90 -14.56 -1.01 5.35
N MET A 91 -14.03 -0.14 6.21
CA MET A 91 -12.63 0.27 6.15
C MET A 91 -11.68 -0.95 6.22
N SER A 92 -11.91 -1.87 7.16
CA SER A 92 -11.14 -3.11 7.28
C SER A 92 -11.22 -3.96 6.02
N ASP A 93 -12.41 -4.12 5.44
CA ASP A 93 -12.63 -4.91 4.23
C ASP A 93 -11.88 -4.32 3.02
N ILE A 94 -11.90 -2.99 2.85
CA ILE A 94 -11.15 -2.32 1.78
C ILE A 94 -9.64 -2.54 1.99
N PHE A 95 -9.13 -2.44 3.22
CA PHE A 95 -7.73 -2.74 3.50
C PHE A 95 -7.38 -4.20 3.17
N GLU A 96 -8.22 -5.15 3.58
CA GLU A 96 -7.97 -6.58 3.45
C GLU A 96 -8.02 -7.07 1.99
N PHE A 97 -9.06 -6.69 1.25
CA PHE A 97 -9.32 -7.25 -0.06
C PHE A 97 -8.82 -6.37 -1.21
N GLU A 98 -8.79 -5.05 -1.04
CA GLU A 98 -8.44 -4.13 -2.12
C GLU A 98 -7.00 -3.63 -1.98
N ILE A 99 -6.63 -3.03 -0.83
CA ILE A 99 -5.29 -2.46 -0.65
C ILE A 99 -4.20 -3.53 -0.70
N LEU A 100 -4.40 -4.69 -0.04
CA LEU A 100 -3.42 -5.78 -0.09
C LEU A 100 -3.22 -6.32 -1.51
N GLU A 101 -4.28 -6.45 -2.30
CA GLU A 101 -4.18 -6.93 -3.68
C GLU A 101 -3.48 -5.92 -4.60
N GLU A 102 -3.74 -4.62 -4.44
CA GLU A 102 -3.02 -3.58 -5.17
C GLU A 102 -1.52 -3.58 -4.82
N LEU A 103 -1.18 -3.72 -3.54
CA LEU A 103 0.21 -3.83 -3.10
C LEU A 103 0.91 -5.08 -3.65
N ASN A 104 0.20 -6.22 -3.71
CA ASN A 104 0.71 -7.44 -4.34
C ASN A 104 0.93 -7.23 -5.85
N SER A 105 0.03 -6.52 -6.53
CA SER A 105 0.17 -6.17 -7.94
C SER A 105 1.40 -5.30 -8.19
N ILE A 106 1.58 -4.25 -7.39
CA ILE A 106 2.73 -3.35 -7.44
C ILE A 106 4.03 -4.14 -7.25
N GLN A 107 4.13 -5.00 -6.22
CA GLN A 107 5.34 -5.81 -5.99
C GLN A 107 5.67 -6.72 -7.18
N ARG A 108 4.68 -7.40 -7.75
CA ARG A 108 4.89 -8.26 -8.93
C ARG A 108 5.50 -7.48 -10.09
N LEU A 109 5.01 -6.27 -10.34
CA LEU A 109 5.53 -5.42 -11.41
C LEU A 109 6.89 -4.80 -11.07
N LEU A 110 7.14 -4.44 -9.81
CA LEU A 110 8.45 -3.96 -9.35
C LEU A 110 9.53 -5.02 -9.58
N VAL A 111 9.28 -6.28 -9.20
CA VAL A 111 10.22 -7.39 -9.39
C VAL A 111 10.49 -7.63 -10.88
N LYS A 112 9.44 -7.67 -11.72
CA LYS A 112 9.61 -7.76 -13.17
C LYS A 112 10.51 -6.65 -13.71
N ASN A 113 10.42 -5.43 -13.20
CA ASN A 113 11.27 -4.33 -13.66
C ASN A 113 12.74 -4.51 -13.25
N ILE A 114 13.07 -5.25 -12.19
CA ILE A 114 14.47 -5.52 -11.79
C ILE A 114 15.18 -6.43 -12.78
N ASP A 115 14.49 -7.46 -13.30
CA ASP A 115 15.09 -8.54 -14.12
C ASP A 115 15.66 -8.05 -15.47
N TYR A 116 15.32 -6.83 -15.88
CA TYR A 116 15.66 -6.26 -17.19
C TYR A 116 16.40 -4.91 -17.10
N ILE A 117 16.60 -4.38 -15.89
CA ILE A 117 17.53 -3.26 -15.60
C ILE A 117 18.91 -3.87 -15.30
#